data_AF-A0A5C6UJM1-F1
#
_entry.id   AF-A0A5C6UJM1-F1
#
_cell.length_a   1.000
_cell.length_b   1.000
_cell.length_c   1.000
_cell.angle_alpha   90.00
_cell.angle_beta   90.00
_cell.angle_gamma   90.00
#
_symmetry.space_group_name_H-M   'P 1'
#
loop_
_entity.id
_entity.type
_entity.pdbx_description
1 polymer ?
#
loop_
_entity_poly.entity_id
_entity_poly.type
_entity_poly.pdbx_seq_one_letter_code
_entity_poly.pdbx_strand_id
1 'polypeptide(L)'
;MDKKVLARIHRVRTLQLGLVRADEARAHNKFASETELGRRIAELAQAIAPTQETAGGVSLAAAAHYRGRLHQSAAAARDRLQSAEYQANRATEATRAAKRDQSAVEKLMARADAEAVLKAIRGLEESPPLRKIRHDPC
;
A
#
# COMPACT_ATOMS: atom_id res chain seq x y z
N MET A 1 -12.89 -1.19 27.13
CA MET A 1 -12.41 0.10 26.56
C MET A 1 -13.63 0.92 26.14
N ASP A 2 -13.63 2.25 26.28
CA ASP A 2 -14.80 3.07 25.91
C ASP A 2 -15.09 3.03 24.40
N LYS A 3 -16.36 2.82 24.00
CA LYS A 3 -16.82 2.72 22.61
C LYS A 3 -16.54 4.01 21.84
N LYS A 4 -16.65 5.18 22.48
CA LYS A 4 -16.32 6.47 21.84
C LYS A 4 -14.84 6.58 21.52
N VAL A 5 -13.98 6.06 22.39
CA VAL A 5 -12.52 6.00 22.17
C VAL A 5 -12.20 5.05 21.02
N LEU A 6 -12.77 3.85 21.00
CA LEU A 6 -12.58 2.88 19.90
C LEU A 6 -13.02 3.45 18.55
N ALA A 7 -14.17 4.13 18.48
CA ALA A 7 -14.63 4.77 17.25
C ALA A 7 -13.67 5.89 16.77
N ARG A 8 -13.07 6.64 17.70
CA ARG A 8 -12.05 7.65 17.36
C ARG A 8 -10.79 7.00 16.80
N ILE A 9 -10.29 5.96 17.46
CA ILE A 9 -9.13 5.19 17.00
C ILE A 9 -9.40 4.60 15.62
N HIS A 10 -10.57 3.99 15.41
CA HIS A 10 -10.97 3.42 14.13
C HIS A 10 -10.90 4.46 13.01
N ARG A 11 -11.51 5.65 13.19
CA ARG A 11 -11.43 6.73 12.20
C ARG A 11 -10.00 7.11 11.84
N VAL A 12 -9.13 7.24 12.84
CA VAL A 12 -7.70 7.54 12.61
C VAL A 12 -7.02 6.41 11.84
N ARG A 13 -7.27 5.13 12.20
CA ARG A 13 -6.71 3.98 11.47
C ARG A 13 -7.19 3.89 10.04
N THR A 14 -8.47 4.19 9.78
CA THR A 14 -9.00 4.28 8.42
C THR A 14 -8.30 5.36 7.59
N LEU A 15 -8.08 6.55 8.17
CA LEU A 15 -7.33 7.63 7.51
C LEU A 15 -5.87 7.23 7.22
N GLN A 16 -5.20 6.65 8.21
CA GLN A 16 -3.82 6.16 8.06
C GLN A 16 -3.72 5.08 6.98
N LEU A 17 -4.67 4.14 6.92
CA LEU A 17 -4.70 3.15 5.85
C LEU A 17 -4.86 3.81 4.47
N GLY A 18 -5.70 4.85 4.36
CA GLY A 18 -5.83 5.63 3.13
C GLY A 18 -4.51 6.26 2.69
N LEU A 19 -3.78 6.88 3.62
CA LEU A 19 -2.47 7.48 3.35
C LEU A 19 -1.45 6.43 2.89
N VAL A 20 -1.33 5.31 3.61
CA VAL A 20 -0.37 4.25 3.29
C VAL A 20 -0.70 3.58 1.95
N ARG A 21 -1.98 3.37 1.62
CA ARG A 21 -2.40 2.89 0.29
C ARG A 21 -2.01 3.86 -0.83
N ALA A 22 -2.10 5.16 -0.58
CA ALA A 22 -1.68 6.17 -1.54
C ALA A 22 -0.14 6.16 -1.73
N ASP A 23 0.62 5.95 -0.65
CA ASP A 23 2.07 5.75 -0.72
C ASP A 23 2.45 4.49 -1.50
N GLU A 24 1.76 3.37 -1.26
CA GLU A 24 1.94 2.13 -2.02
C GLU A 24 1.69 2.35 -3.51
N ALA A 25 0.60 3.01 -3.88
CA ALA A 25 0.31 3.33 -5.28
C ALA A 25 1.41 4.20 -5.92
N ARG A 26 1.91 5.21 -5.19
CA ARG A 26 3.04 6.05 -5.66
C ARG A 26 4.32 5.22 -5.85
N ALA A 27 4.63 4.33 -4.93
CA ALA A 27 5.83 3.50 -5.00
C ALA A 27 5.78 2.52 -6.19
N HIS A 28 4.62 1.90 -6.44
CA HIS A 28 4.41 1.04 -7.62
C HIS A 28 4.49 1.82 -8.93
N ASN A 29 3.89 3.02 -9.00
CA ASN A 29 4.01 3.87 -10.18
C ASN A 29 5.47 4.25 -10.46
N LYS A 30 6.25 4.55 -9.41
CA LYS A 30 7.68 4.83 -9.55
C LYS A 30 8.43 3.61 -10.08
N PHE A 31 8.21 2.44 -9.48
CA PHE A 31 8.84 1.19 -9.94
C PHE A 31 8.51 0.88 -11.41
N ALA A 32 7.25 1.04 -11.82
CA ALA A 32 6.85 0.88 -13.21
C ALA A 32 7.58 1.86 -14.14
N SER A 33 7.69 3.13 -13.76
CA SER A 33 8.39 4.14 -14.57
C SER A 33 9.89 3.85 -14.72
N GLU A 34 10.56 3.38 -13.66
CA GLU A 34 11.98 2.99 -13.70
C GLU A 34 12.18 1.72 -14.53
N THR A 35 11.23 0.78 -14.48
CA THR A 35 11.24 -0.43 -15.31
C THR A 35 11.15 -0.09 -16.79
N GLU A 36 10.26 0.84 -17.16
CA GLU A 36 10.13 1.31 -18.52
C GLU A 36 11.40 2.06 -18.99
N LEU A 37 11.97 2.91 -18.14
CA LEU A 37 13.23 3.59 -18.44
C LEU A 37 14.38 2.59 -18.68
N GLY A 38 14.49 1.58 -17.81
CA GLY A 38 15.48 0.51 -17.96
C GLY A 38 15.34 -0.24 -19.29
N ARG A 39 14.10 -0.57 -19.69
CA ARG A 39 13.80 -1.21 -20.98
C ARG A 39 14.25 -0.34 -22.16
N ARG A 40 13.93 0.97 -22.14
CA ARG A 40 14.34 1.92 -23.19
C ARG A 40 15.86 2.05 -23.30
N ILE A 41 16.57 2.09 -22.18
CA ILE A 41 18.05 2.13 -22.18
C ILE A 41 18.63 0.85 -22.79
N ALA A 42 18.04 -0.32 -22.52
CA ALA A 42 18.45 -1.58 -23.11
C ALA A 42 18.22 -1.62 -24.64
N GLU A 43 17.09 -1.10 -25.11
CA GLU A 43 16.80 -0.96 -26.55
C GLU A 43 17.81 -0.04 -27.24
N LEU A 44 18.13 1.11 -26.64
CA LEU A 44 19.15 2.02 -27.15
C LEU A 44 20.53 1.35 -27.20
N ALA A 45 20.86 0.48 -26.23
CA ALA A 45 22.12 -0.25 -26.22
C ALA A 45 22.23 -1.26 -27.35
N GLN A 46 21.14 -1.93 -27.70
CA GLN A 46 21.09 -2.82 -28.85
C GLN A 46 21.23 -2.05 -30.16
N ALA A 47 20.58 -0.89 -30.28
CA ALA A 47 20.63 -0.07 -31.50
C ALA A 47 22.02 0.52 -31.80
N ILE A 48 22.85 0.77 -30.77
CA ILE A 48 24.19 1.38 -30.90
C ILE A 48 25.32 0.33 -30.90
N ALA A 49 24.97 -0.96 -30.83
CA ALA A 49 25.94 -2.04 -30.94
C ALA A 49 26.64 -2.01 -32.32
N PRO A 50 27.96 -2.26 -32.40
CA PRO A 50 28.68 -2.18 -33.68
C PRO A 50 28.15 -3.24 -34.65
N THR A 51 27.72 -2.80 -35.84
CA THR A 51 27.51 -3.67 -37.01
C THR A 51 28.76 -3.64 -37.89
N GLN A 52 29.09 -4.76 -38.54
CA GLN A 52 30.35 -4.92 -39.28
C GLN A 52 30.55 -3.91 -40.45
N GLU A 53 29.49 -3.22 -40.88
CA GLU A 53 29.51 -2.33 -42.06
C GLU A 53 29.98 -0.88 -41.81
N THR A 54 30.09 -0.41 -40.56
CA THR A 54 30.25 1.04 -40.26
C THR A 54 31.66 1.47 -39.78
N ALA A 55 32.71 0.80 -40.28
CA ALA A 55 34.09 1.03 -39.83
C ALA A 55 34.85 2.11 -40.64
N GLY A 56 34.53 3.39 -40.40
CA GLY A 56 35.45 4.51 -40.64
C GLY A 56 36.16 4.91 -39.35
N GLY A 57 37.49 5.11 -39.34
CA GLY A 57 38.29 5.29 -38.10
C GLY A 57 37.84 6.42 -37.14
N VAL A 58 37.20 7.48 -37.64
CA VAL A 58 36.62 8.57 -36.82
C VAL A 58 35.30 8.16 -36.12
N SER A 59 34.57 7.21 -36.72
CA SER A 59 33.34 6.61 -36.15
C SER A 59 33.64 5.78 -34.90
N LEU A 60 34.82 5.18 -34.82
CA LEU A 60 35.17 4.20 -33.78
C LEU A 60 35.38 4.84 -32.39
N ALA A 61 36.06 5.99 -32.33
CA ALA A 61 36.25 6.73 -31.08
C ALA A 61 34.94 7.35 -30.55
N ALA A 62 34.11 7.90 -31.44
CA ALA A 62 32.78 8.42 -31.09
C ALA A 62 31.87 7.30 -30.57
N ALA A 63 31.85 6.14 -31.25
CA ALA A 63 31.08 4.97 -30.83
C ALA A 63 31.54 4.45 -29.45
N ALA A 64 32.85 4.41 -29.18
CA ALA A 64 33.38 4.02 -27.88
C ALA A 64 32.92 4.97 -26.75
N HIS A 65 32.95 6.29 -27.00
CA HIS A 65 32.48 7.29 -26.04
C HIS A 65 30.98 7.14 -25.72
N TYR A 66 30.13 6.98 -26.74
CA TYR A 66 28.69 6.78 -26.51
C TYR A 66 28.36 5.48 -25.78
N ARG A 67 29.09 4.39 -26.06
CA ARG A 67 28.96 3.13 -25.31
C ARG A 67 29.32 3.30 -23.84
N GLY A 68 30.43 3.97 -23.55
CA GLY A 68 30.84 4.25 -22.17
C GLY A 68 29.75 4.98 -21.39
N ARG A 69 29.18 6.06 -21.97
CA ARG A 69 28.07 6.81 -21.37
C ARG A 69 26.80 5.98 -21.21
N LEU A 70 26.50 5.11 -22.17
CA LEU A 70 25.32 4.26 -22.12
C LEU A 70 25.45 3.17 -21.04
N HIS A 71 26.63 2.56 -20.90
CA HIS A 71 26.90 1.62 -19.82
C HIS A 71 26.77 2.25 -18.44
N GLN A 72 27.29 3.49 -18.27
CA GLN A 72 27.11 4.27 -17.03
C GLN A 72 25.63 4.55 -16.76
N SER A 73 24.88 4.95 -17.78
CA SER A 73 23.44 5.22 -17.66
C SER A 73 22.65 3.95 -17.34
N ALA A 74 23.01 2.81 -17.92
CA ALA A 74 22.40 1.51 -17.65
C ALA A 74 22.73 0.97 -16.25
N ALA A 75 23.91 1.25 -15.72
CA ALA A 75 24.26 0.93 -14.33
C ALA A 75 23.41 1.77 -13.36
N ALA A 76 23.38 3.09 -13.55
CA ALA A 76 22.57 3.98 -12.72
C ALA A 76 21.07 3.66 -12.77
N ALA A 77 20.54 3.27 -13.94
CA ALA A 77 19.15 2.84 -14.09
C ALA A 77 18.86 1.53 -13.32
N ARG A 78 19.81 0.58 -13.31
CA ARG A 78 19.68 -0.66 -12.53
C ARG A 78 19.63 -0.37 -11.02
N ASP A 79 20.48 0.51 -10.52
CA ASP A 79 20.49 0.87 -9.09
C ASP A 79 19.18 1.57 -8.67
N ARG A 80 18.64 2.44 -9.54
CA ARG A 80 17.34 3.09 -9.33
C ARG A 80 16.20 2.09 -9.33
N LEU A 81 16.22 1.13 -10.26
CA LEU A 81 15.22 0.07 -10.35
C LEU A 81 15.20 -0.78 -9.08
N GLN A 82 16.37 -1.27 -8.63
CA GLN A 82 16.49 -2.05 -7.39
C GLN A 82 15.99 -1.26 -6.17
N SER A 83 16.35 0.03 -6.09
CA SER A 83 15.88 0.91 -5.02
C SER A 83 14.36 1.10 -5.08
N ALA A 84 13.79 1.30 -6.27
CA ALA A 84 12.35 1.48 -6.46
C ALA A 84 11.56 0.20 -6.13
N GLU A 85 12.09 -0.97 -6.51
CA GLU A 85 11.52 -2.28 -6.18
C GLU A 85 11.49 -2.50 -4.66
N TYR A 86 12.62 -2.25 -3.99
CA TYR A 86 12.70 -2.33 -2.54
C TYR A 86 11.65 -1.43 -1.87
N GLN A 87 11.49 -0.20 -2.34
CA GLN A 87 10.50 0.73 -1.78
C GLN A 87 9.05 0.30 -2.06
N ALA A 88 8.75 -0.25 -3.25
CA ALA A 88 7.44 -0.79 -3.56
C ALA A 88 7.08 -1.98 -2.64
N ASN A 89 8.04 -2.88 -2.39
CA ASN A 89 7.89 -4.00 -1.47
C ASN A 89 7.68 -3.52 -0.02
N ARG A 90 8.48 -2.54 0.43
CA ARG A 90 8.33 -1.91 1.76
C ARG A 90 6.96 -1.24 1.93
N ALA A 91 6.47 -0.53 0.91
CA ALA A 91 5.17 0.12 0.95
C ALA A 91 4.02 -0.90 0.99
N THR A 92 4.13 -1.99 0.22
CA THR A 92 3.18 -3.11 0.26
C THR A 92 3.08 -3.72 1.65
N GLU A 93 4.22 -3.96 2.32
CA GLU A 93 4.23 -4.47 3.69
C GLU A 93 3.67 -3.47 4.69
N ALA A 94 3.92 -2.17 4.51
CA ALA A 94 3.31 -1.13 5.34
C ALA A 94 1.78 -1.12 5.21
N THR A 95 1.23 -1.27 3.99
CA THR A 95 -0.23 -1.39 3.79
C THR A 95 -0.78 -2.63 4.49
N ARG A 96 -0.10 -3.77 4.41
CA ARG A 96 -0.52 -5.01 5.10
C ARG A 96 -0.53 -4.81 6.62
N ALA A 97 0.48 -4.16 7.18
CA ALA A 97 0.53 -3.82 8.60
C ALA A 97 -0.64 -2.89 8.99
N ALA A 98 -0.87 -1.81 8.25
CA ALA A 98 -1.97 -0.88 8.50
C ALA A 98 -3.35 -1.55 8.43
N LYS A 99 -3.55 -2.49 7.48
CA LYS A 99 -4.78 -3.31 7.40
C LYS A 99 -4.96 -4.19 8.64
N ARG A 100 -3.89 -4.81 9.15
CA ARG A 100 -3.94 -5.62 10.38
C ARG A 100 -4.34 -4.76 11.59
N ASP A 101 -3.77 -3.57 11.69
CA ASP A 101 -4.08 -2.62 12.78
C ASP A 101 -5.55 -2.18 12.74
N GLN A 102 -6.07 -1.85 11.56
CA GLN A 102 -7.49 -1.52 11.41
C GLN A 102 -8.38 -2.70 11.80
N SER A 103 -8.07 -3.91 11.30
CA SER A 103 -8.85 -5.12 11.61
C SER A 103 -8.83 -5.45 13.11
N ALA A 104 -7.71 -5.21 13.80
CA ALA A 104 -7.63 -5.38 15.25
C ALA A 104 -8.61 -4.44 15.98
N VAL A 105 -8.70 -3.17 15.56
CA VAL A 105 -9.63 -2.20 16.15
C VAL A 105 -11.09 -2.58 15.84
N GLU A 106 -11.40 -3.01 14.63
CA GLU A 106 -12.73 -3.49 14.25
C GLU A 106 -13.17 -4.67 15.12
N LYS A 107 -12.26 -5.62 15.40
CA LYS A 107 -12.54 -6.75 16.31
C LYS A 107 -12.81 -6.28 17.75
N LEU A 108 -12.10 -5.27 18.24
CA LEU A 108 -12.35 -4.70 19.56
C LEU A 108 -13.71 -4.00 19.62
N MET A 109 -14.11 -3.29 18.56
CA MET A 109 -15.44 -2.69 18.46
C MET A 109 -16.53 -3.76 18.46
N ALA A 110 -16.38 -4.83 17.67
CA ALA A 110 -17.34 -5.93 17.64
C ALA A 110 -17.51 -6.61 19.00
N ARG A 111 -16.41 -6.79 19.76
CA ARG A 111 -16.47 -7.30 21.14
C ARG A 111 -17.21 -6.35 22.07
N ALA A 112 -16.91 -5.05 22.00
CA ALA A 112 -17.61 -4.05 22.81
C ALA A 112 -19.11 -3.98 22.49
N ASP A 113 -19.50 -4.18 21.23
CA ASP A 113 -20.90 -4.26 20.82
C ASP A 113 -21.58 -5.50 21.38
N ALA A 114 -20.93 -6.66 21.34
CA ALA A 114 -21.44 -7.90 21.94
C ALA A 114 -21.62 -7.77 23.46
N GLU A 115 -20.65 -7.19 24.17
CA GLU A 115 -20.73 -6.93 25.61
C GLU A 115 -21.91 -5.99 25.95
N ALA A 116 -22.13 -4.95 25.13
CA ALA A 116 -23.24 -4.03 25.32
C ALA A 116 -24.61 -4.72 25.14
N VAL A 117 -24.74 -5.62 24.17
CA VAL A 117 -25.96 -6.41 23.95
C VAL A 117 -26.21 -7.34 25.13
N LEU A 118 -25.20 -8.07 25.61
CA LEU A 118 -25.35 -8.96 26.76
C LEU A 118 -25.75 -8.19 28.03
N LYS A 119 -25.18 -7.01 28.24
CA LYS A 119 -25.57 -6.13 29.35
C LYS A 119 -27.02 -5.66 29.23
N ALA A 120 -27.49 -5.34 28.03
CA ALA A 120 -28.87 -4.97 27.80
C ALA A 120 -29.84 -6.13 28.08
N ILE A 121 -29.50 -7.34 27.65
CA ILE A 121 -30.28 -8.56 27.94
C ILE A 121 -30.39 -8.76 29.46
N ARG A 122 -29.28 -8.73 30.18
CA ARG A 122 -29.28 -8.88 31.64
C ARG A 122 -30.10 -7.79 32.34
N GLY A 123 -30.02 -6.55 31.87
CA GLY A 123 -30.83 -5.45 32.40
C GLY A 123 -32.34 -5.65 32.18
N LEU A 124 -32.73 -6.28 31.06
CA LEU A 124 -34.13 -6.64 30.82
C LEU A 124 -34.59 -7.79 31.73
N GLU A 125 -33.73 -8.76 32.00
CA GLU A 125 -34.02 -9.87 32.93
C GLU A 125 -34.16 -9.38 34.38
N GLU A 126 -33.32 -8.43 34.79
CA GLU A 126 -33.37 -7.80 36.12
C GLU A 126 -34.49 -6.76 36.26
N SER A 127 -35.16 -6.40 35.16
CA SER A 127 -36.20 -5.38 35.19
C SER A 127 -37.44 -5.86 35.96
N PRO A 128 -38.04 -5.01 36.82
CA PRO A 128 -39.26 -5.38 37.54
C PRO A 128 -40.38 -5.75 36.55
N PRO A 129 -41.30 -6.65 36.92
CA PRO A 129 -42.42 -7.02 36.06
C PRO A 129 -43.24 -5.78 35.69
N LEU A 130 -43.46 -5.58 34.38
CA LEU A 130 -44.30 -4.51 33.87
C LEU A 130 -45.71 -4.61 34.47
N ARG A 131 -46.28 -3.45 34.84
CA ARG A 131 -47.60 -3.35 35.46
C ARG A 131 -48.64 -4.05 34.58
N LYS A 132 -49.27 -5.12 35.08
CA LYS A 132 -50.38 -5.79 34.38
C LYS A 132 -51.53 -4.79 34.22
N ILE A 133 -51.80 -4.34 33.00
CA ILE A 133 -53.04 -3.64 32.67
C ILE A 133 -54.14 -4.69 32.72
N ARG A 134 -54.95 -4.68 33.79
CA ARG A 134 -56.17 -5.48 33.83
C ARG A 134 -57.21 -4.71 33.03
N HIS A 135 -57.54 -5.20 31.85
CA HIS A 135 -58.78 -4.81 31.20
C HIS A 135 -59.91 -5.54 31.92
N ASP A 136 -60.71 -4.81 32.67
CA ASP A 136 -61.95 -5.36 33.21
C ASP A 136 -62.91 -5.61 32.03
N PRO A 137 -63.51 -6.81 31.91
CA PRO A 137 -64.48 -7.10 30.87
C PRO A 137 -65.76 -6.28 31.13
N CYS A 138 -66.20 -5.59 30.08
CA CYS A 138 -67.36 -4.70 30.04
C CYS A 138 -68.68 -5.42 30.33
#